data_AF-A0A3M1Q4Z5-F1
#
_entry.id   AF-A0A3M1Q4Z5-F1
#
_cell.length_a   1.000
_cell.length_b   1.000
_cell.length_c   1.000
_cell.angle_alpha   90.00
_cell.angle_beta   90.00
_cell.angle_gamma   90.00
#
_symmetry.space_group_name_H-M   'P 1'
#
loop_
_entity.id
_entity.type
_entity.pdbx_description
1 polymer ?
#
loop_
_entity_poly.entity_id
_entity_poly.type
_entity_poly.pdbx_seq_one_letter_code
_entity_poly.pdbx_strand_id
1 'polypeptide(L)'
;MILAQFQLFEVMRDTLNRGPDETELRLVAAGGLFLILLLLTVARWRSDRRRGAPPPVDHLTTVVDVLELSEQDRRDLRDVVSRAALAQPVAMLVTPRNFAQAVRAADVEKDAEMRTRLDDLAQRMFGAPLERLDV
;
A
#
# COMPACT_ATOMS: atom_id res chain seq x y z
N MET A 1 30.11 34.45 21.31
CA MET A 1 29.05 33.96 20.40
C MET A 1 27.99 35.03 20.02
N ILE A 2 28.20 36.31 20.34
CA ILE A 2 27.25 37.42 20.06
C ILE A 2 27.68 38.25 18.82
N LEU A 3 28.95 38.21 18.44
CA LEU A 3 29.51 38.97 17.31
C LEU A 3 29.09 38.46 15.92
N ALA A 4 28.72 37.18 15.77
CA ALA A 4 28.31 36.62 14.48
C ALA A 4 26.91 37.07 14.02
N GLN A 5 26.01 37.41 14.95
CA GLN A 5 24.66 37.88 14.63
C GLN A 5 24.64 39.31 14.08
N PHE A 6 25.57 40.17 14.52
CA PHE A 6 25.66 41.54 14.03
C PHE A 6 26.18 41.62 12.59
N GLN A 7 27.16 40.78 12.22
CA GLN A 7 27.68 40.77 10.85
C GLN A 7 26.65 40.27 9.84
N LEU A 8 25.81 39.31 10.21
CA LEU A 8 24.73 38.83 9.33
C LEU A 8 23.70 39.94 9.05
N PHE A 9 23.40 40.76 10.06
CA PHE A 9 22.42 41.84 9.95
C PHE A 9 22.94 43.02 9.13
N GLU A 10 24.23 43.36 9.25
CA GLU A 10 24.86 44.39 8.41
C GLU A 10 24.97 43.96 6.96
N VAL A 11 25.34 42.70 6.69
CA VAL A 11 25.39 42.16 5.32
C VAL A 11 24.00 42.22 4.68
N MET A 12 22.94 41.77 5.37
CA MET A 12 21.57 41.87 4.85
C MET A 12 21.12 43.31 4.61
N ARG A 13 21.48 44.24 5.50
CA ARG A 13 21.12 45.65 5.35
C ARG A 13 21.82 46.31 4.16
N ASP A 14 23.07 45.95 3.90
CA ASP A 14 23.83 46.48 2.76
C ASP A 14 23.36 45.89 1.43
N THR A 15 22.88 44.63 1.42
CA THR A 15 22.25 44.04 0.23
C THR A 15 20.88 44.68 -0.08
N LEU A 16 20.10 45.02 0.96
CA LEU A 16 18.80 45.67 0.82
C LEU A 16 18.88 47.11 0.28
N ASN A 17 19.95 47.84 0.60
CA ASN A 17 20.13 49.23 0.16
C ASN A 17 20.76 49.39 -1.23
N ARG A 18 21.42 48.36 -1.76
CA ARG A 18 22.09 48.42 -3.08
C ARG A 18 21.14 48.21 -4.26
N GLY A 19 19.94 47.68 -4.00
CA GLY A 19 19.08 47.15 -5.06
C GLY A 19 19.72 45.89 -5.67
N PRO A 20 18.93 44.86 -6.01
CA PRO A 20 19.50 43.67 -6.62
C PRO A 20 20.09 44.04 -7.98
N ASP A 21 21.39 43.81 -8.15
CA ASP A 21 22.03 43.94 -9.45
C ASP A 21 21.38 42.97 -10.44
N GLU A 22 21.38 43.32 -11.72
CA GLU A 22 20.75 42.52 -12.78
C GLU A 22 21.26 41.05 -12.79
N THR A 23 22.50 40.85 -12.36
CA THR A 23 23.13 39.54 -12.20
C THR A 23 22.53 38.72 -11.04
N GLU A 24 22.23 39.36 -9.91
CA GLU A 24 21.58 38.70 -8.77
C GLU A 24 20.14 38.33 -9.12
N LEU A 25 19.42 39.20 -9.83
CA LEU A 25 18.07 38.95 -10.32
C LEU A 25 18.02 37.75 -11.27
N ARG A 26 19.01 37.62 -12.17
CA ARG A 26 19.16 36.46 -13.06
C ARG A 26 19.48 35.18 -12.30
N LEU A 27 20.33 35.23 -11.27
CA LEU A 27 20.64 34.07 -10.43
C LEU A 27 19.43 33.58 -9.63
N VAL A 28 18.65 34.50 -9.06
CA VAL A 28 17.40 34.16 -8.36
C VAL A 28 16.38 33.56 -9.33
N ALA A 29 16.23 34.13 -10.53
CA ALA A 29 15.34 33.60 -11.56
C ALA A 29 15.77 32.20 -12.03
N ALA A 30 17.08 31.99 -12.25
CA ALA A 30 17.63 30.68 -12.64
C ALA A 30 17.46 29.63 -11.54
N GLY A 31 17.70 30.00 -10.28
CA GLY A 31 17.49 29.13 -9.13
C GLY A 31 16.02 28.74 -8.95
N GLY A 32 15.10 29.70 -9.13
CA GLY A 32 13.67 29.45 -9.11
C GLY A 32 13.22 28.49 -10.22
N LEU A 33 13.70 28.71 -11.45
CA LEU A 33 13.40 27.83 -12.58
C LEU A 33 13.93 26.41 -12.35
N PHE A 34 15.15 26.27 -11.83
CA PHE A 34 15.74 24.98 -11.49
C PHE A 34 14.91 24.22 -10.44
N LEU A 35 14.45 24.92 -9.39
CA LEU A 35 13.60 24.33 -8.36
C LEU A 35 12.27 23.83 -8.93
N ILE A 36 11.63 24.61 -9.81
CA ILE A 36 10.38 24.21 -10.48
C ILE A 36 10.59 22.96 -11.33
N LEU A 37 11.67 22.90 -12.12
CA LEU A 37 12.02 21.73 -12.93
C LEU A 37 12.25 20.51 -12.04
N LEU A 38 12.99 20.65 -10.93
CA LEU A 38 13.23 19.58 -9.98
C LEU A 38 11.92 19.03 -9.40
N LEU A 39 11.01 19.91 -8.98
CA LEU A 39 9.70 19.53 -8.46
C LEU A 39 8.85 18.80 -9.51
N LEU A 40 8.87 19.27 -10.77
CA LEU A 40 8.18 18.60 -11.88
C LEU A 40 8.76 17.21 -12.17
N THR A 41 10.09 17.05 -12.14
CA THR A 41 10.75 15.75 -12.32
C THR A 41 10.37 14.78 -11.21
N VAL A 42 10.38 15.23 -9.94
CA VAL A 42 9.97 14.39 -8.79
C VAL A 42 8.48 14.05 -8.87
N ALA A 43 7.62 15.00 -9.24
CA ALA A 43 6.19 14.78 -9.42
C ALA A 43 5.92 13.77 -10.54
N ARG A 44 6.62 13.88 -11.66
CA ARG A 44 6.52 12.95 -12.79
C ARG A 44 7.00 11.56 -12.41
N TRP A 45 8.13 11.45 -11.71
CA TRP A 45 8.67 10.17 -11.23
C TRP A 45 7.73 9.48 -10.22
N ARG A 46 7.10 10.25 -9.32
CA ARG A 46 6.04 9.74 -8.44
C ARG A 46 4.76 9.35 -9.19
N SER A 47 4.41 10.08 -10.25
CA SER A 47 3.24 9.77 -11.07
C SER A 47 3.45 8.50 -11.90
N ASP A 48 4.62 8.31 -12.49
CA ASP A 48 4.94 7.10 -13.26
C ASP A 48 5.00 5.85 -12.37
N ARG A 49 5.47 5.96 -11.11
CA ARG A 49 5.36 4.87 -10.13
C ARG A 49 3.92 4.48 -9.78
N ARG A 50 2.94 5.38 -9.99
CA ARG A 50 1.52 5.09 -9.77
C ARG A 50 0.80 4.61 -11.05
N ARG A 51 1.37 4.87 -12.23
CA ARG A 51 0.78 4.53 -13.54
C ARG A 51 1.20 3.16 -14.07
N GLY A 52 2.19 2.52 -13.45
CA GLY A 52 2.68 1.19 -13.82
C GLY A 52 2.11 0.04 -12.98
N ALA A 53 1.03 0.24 -12.21
CA ALA A 53 0.37 -0.91 -11.59
C ALA A 53 -0.22 -1.78 -12.72
N PRO A 54 0.26 -3.01 -12.94
CA PRO A 54 -0.44 -3.94 -13.82
C PRO A 54 -1.90 -4.03 -13.39
N PRO A 55 -2.85 -4.33 -14.30
CA PRO A 55 -4.25 -4.56 -13.90
C PRO A 55 -4.25 -5.51 -12.70
N PRO A 56 -5.09 -5.27 -11.67
CA PRO A 56 -5.09 -6.11 -10.48
C PRO A 56 -5.36 -7.53 -10.95
N VAL A 57 -4.30 -8.34 -10.98
CA VAL A 57 -4.43 -9.75 -11.30
C VAL A 57 -5.21 -10.32 -10.14
N ASP A 58 -6.37 -10.88 -10.43
CA ASP A 58 -7.17 -11.60 -9.43
C ASP A 58 -6.46 -12.92 -9.11
N HIS A 59 -5.36 -12.79 -8.36
CA HIS A 59 -4.52 -13.90 -7.95
C HIS A 59 -5.31 -14.91 -7.13
N LEU A 60 -6.41 -14.50 -6.49
CA LEU A 60 -7.30 -15.43 -5.80
C LEU A 60 -7.98 -16.34 -6.81
N THR A 61 -8.56 -15.79 -7.88
CA THR A 61 -9.17 -16.61 -8.95
C THR A 61 -8.14 -17.55 -9.58
N THR A 62 -6.91 -17.11 -9.85
CA THR A 62 -5.86 -17.99 -10.38
C THR A 62 -5.48 -19.12 -9.44
N VAL A 63 -5.32 -18.85 -8.14
CA VAL A 63 -5.00 -19.89 -7.15
C VAL A 63 -6.17 -20.86 -6.98
N VAL A 64 -7.40 -20.36 -6.99
CA VAL A 64 -8.62 -21.18 -6.93
C VAL A 64 -8.74 -22.10 -8.14
N ASP A 65 -8.40 -21.64 -9.33
CA ASP A 65 -8.36 -22.46 -10.55
C ASP A 65 -7.30 -23.56 -10.46
N VAL A 66 -6.08 -23.23 -9.99
CA VAL A 66 -4.99 -24.21 -9.82
C VAL A 66 -5.32 -25.26 -8.78
N LEU A 67 -6.04 -24.88 -7.72
CA LEU A 67 -6.49 -25.79 -6.67
C LEU A 67 -7.77 -26.57 -7.06
N GLU A 68 -8.29 -26.37 -8.27
CA GLU A 68 -9.52 -26.98 -8.79
C GLU A 68 -10.71 -26.89 -7.81
N LEU A 69 -10.83 -25.76 -7.09
CA LEU A 69 -11.91 -25.62 -6.12
C LEU A 69 -13.26 -25.45 -6.83
N SER A 70 -14.32 -25.90 -6.16
CA SER A 70 -15.67 -25.74 -6.70
C SER A 70 -16.08 -24.26 -6.77
N GLU A 71 -17.05 -23.94 -7.63
CA GLU A 71 -17.61 -22.59 -7.69
C GLU A 71 -18.32 -22.18 -6.38
N GLN A 72 -18.71 -23.15 -5.55
CA GLN A 72 -19.21 -22.88 -4.20
C GLN A 72 -18.07 -22.45 -3.28
N ASP A 73 -16.96 -23.19 -3.24
CA ASP A 73 -15.77 -22.84 -2.46
C ASP A 73 -15.26 -21.45 -2.85
N ARG A 74 -15.22 -21.15 -4.15
CA ARG A 74 -14.81 -19.83 -4.66
C ARG A 74 -15.68 -18.70 -4.13
N ARG A 75 -17.01 -18.90 -4.10
CA ARG A 75 -17.95 -17.91 -3.57
C ARG A 75 -17.77 -17.73 -2.07
N ASP A 76 -17.67 -18.83 -1.33
CA ASP A 76 -17.45 -18.78 0.12
C ASP A 76 -16.12 -18.06 0.44
N LEU A 77 -15.04 -18.31 -0.30
CA LEU A 77 -13.76 -17.62 -0.14
C LEU A 77 -13.83 -16.12 -0.46
N ARG A 78 -14.54 -15.72 -1.52
CA ARG A 78 -14.77 -14.29 -1.82
C ARG A 78 -15.57 -13.60 -0.72
N ASP A 79 -16.56 -14.30 -0.16
CA ASP A 79 -17.36 -13.78 0.95
C ASP A 79 -16.51 -13.61 2.21
N VAL A 80 -15.62 -14.56 2.54
CA VAL A 80 -14.64 -14.41 3.63
C VAL A 80 -13.76 -13.18 3.40
N VAL A 81 -13.19 -13.03 2.20
CA VAL A 81 -12.31 -11.91 1.85
C VAL A 81 -13.04 -10.57 2.01
N SER A 82 -14.28 -10.48 1.54
CA SER A 82 -15.14 -9.30 1.64
C SER A 82 -15.45 -8.95 3.10
N ARG A 83 -15.90 -9.93 3.90
CA ARG A 83 -16.27 -9.74 5.31
C ARG A 83 -15.06 -9.41 6.19
N ALA A 84 -13.92 -10.05 5.96
CA ALA A 84 -12.68 -9.80 6.70
C ALA A 84 -11.91 -8.56 6.22
N ALA A 85 -12.37 -7.88 5.16
CA ALA A 85 -11.72 -6.71 4.57
C ALA A 85 -10.21 -6.91 4.30
N LEU A 86 -9.84 -8.08 3.75
CA LEU A 86 -8.43 -8.43 3.57
C LEU A 86 -7.76 -7.57 2.50
N ALA A 87 -6.66 -6.92 2.87
CA ALA A 87 -5.83 -6.16 1.93
C ALA A 87 -5.17 -7.05 0.87
N GLN A 88 -4.89 -8.32 1.19
CA GLN A 88 -4.28 -9.30 0.30
C GLN A 88 -5.04 -10.64 0.39
N PRO A 89 -6.05 -10.87 -0.46
CA PRO A 89 -6.90 -12.07 -0.41
C PRO A 89 -6.13 -13.39 -0.49
N VAL A 90 -5.10 -13.44 -1.34
CA VAL A 90 -4.31 -14.68 -1.55
C VAL A 90 -3.50 -15.08 -0.33
N ALA A 91 -3.08 -14.13 0.51
CA ALA A 91 -2.30 -14.43 1.71
C ALA A 91 -3.05 -15.38 2.67
N MET A 92 -4.39 -15.37 2.62
CA MET A 92 -5.26 -16.28 3.35
C MET A 92 -5.02 -17.76 3.00
N LEU A 93 -4.67 -18.07 1.75
CA LEU A 93 -4.52 -19.45 1.26
C LEU A 93 -3.09 -20.00 1.42
N VAL A 94 -2.13 -19.17 1.82
CA VAL A 94 -0.71 -19.55 1.87
C VAL A 94 -0.40 -20.45 3.07
N THR A 95 -1.04 -20.19 4.21
CA THR A 95 -0.80 -20.95 5.45
C THR A 95 -2.12 -21.27 6.13
N PRO A 96 -2.21 -22.40 6.86
CA PRO A 96 -3.44 -22.76 7.58
C PRO A 96 -3.82 -21.71 8.63
N ARG A 97 -2.82 -21.11 9.28
CA ARG A 97 -3.02 -20.04 10.27
C ARG A 97 -3.66 -18.79 9.66
N ASN A 98 -3.20 -18.37 8.47
CA ASN A 98 -3.79 -17.21 7.79
C ASN A 98 -5.24 -17.49 7.38
N PHE A 99 -5.53 -18.72 6.97
CA PHE A 99 -6.88 -19.17 6.65
C PHE A 99 -7.80 -19.07 7.87
N ALA A 100 -7.40 -19.67 9.00
CA ALA A 100 -8.16 -19.61 10.24
C ALA A 100 -8.35 -18.18 10.76
N GLN A 101 -7.34 -17.32 10.63
CA GLN A 101 -7.44 -15.92 11.01
C GLN A 101 -8.46 -15.16 10.14
N ALA A 102 -8.44 -15.37 8.82
CA ALA A 102 -9.38 -14.73 7.92
C ALA A 102 -10.82 -15.17 8.18
N VAL A 103 -11.06 -16.47 8.38
CA VAL A 103 -12.40 -17.00 8.69
C VAL A 103 -12.95 -16.39 9.98
N ARG A 104 -12.12 -16.24 11.02
CA ARG A 104 -12.53 -15.56 12.26
C ARG A 104 -12.80 -14.07 12.06
N ALA A 105 -11.94 -13.37 11.32
CA ALA A 105 -12.13 -11.95 11.01
C ALA A 105 -13.41 -11.70 10.19
N ALA A 106 -13.82 -12.67 9.38
CA ALA A 106 -15.07 -12.63 8.63
C ALA A 106 -16.32 -12.97 9.46
N ASP A 107 -16.17 -13.29 10.75
CA ASP A 107 -17.26 -13.60 11.69
C ASP A 107 -18.20 -14.71 11.17
N VAL A 108 -17.60 -15.74 10.56
CA VAL A 108 -18.35 -16.83 9.90
C VAL A 108 -19.07 -17.74 10.91
N GLU A 109 -18.75 -17.66 12.20
CA GLU A 109 -19.45 -18.40 13.26
C GLU A 109 -20.97 -18.10 13.33
N LYS A 110 -21.41 -16.97 12.75
CA LYS A 110 -22.84 -16.63 12.61
C LYS A 110 -23.55 -17.39 11.48
N ASP A 111 -22.80 -18.04 10.59
CA ASP A 111 -23.29 -18.80 9.44
C ASP A 111 -22.76 -20.24 9.53
N ALA A 112 -23.48 -21.09 10.26
CA ALA A 112 -23.06 -22.46 10.56
C ALA A 112 -22.87 -23.32 9.29
N GLU A 113 -23.66 -23.06 8.24
CA GLU A 113 -23.51 -23.77 6.97
C GLU A 113 -22.22 -23.39 6.26
N MET A 114 -21.94 -22.09 6.16
CA MET A 114 -20.68 -21.60 5.60
C MET A 114 -19.48 -22.08 6.43
N ARG A 115 -19.60 -22.07 7.76
CA ARG A 115 -18.56 -22.57 8.67
C ARG A 115 -18.22 -24.03 8.42
N THR A 116 -19.23 -24.88 8.20
CA THR A 116 -19.05 -26.31 7.88
C THR A 116 -18.34 -26.49 6.54
N ARG A 117 -18.78 -25.78 5.49
CA ARG A 117 -18.15 -25.86 4.17
C ARG A 117 -16.69 -25.40 4.19
N LEU A 118 -16.38 -24.33 4.94
CA LEU A 118 -15.01 -23.86 5.10
C LEU A 118 -14.16 -24.81 5.94
N ASP A 119 -14.75 -25.57 6.86
CA ASP A 119 -14.05 -26.62 7.61
C ASP A 119 -13.65 -27.78 6.69
N ASP A 120 -14.58 -28.24 5.85
CA ASP A 120 -14.30 -29.25 4.83
C ASP A 120 -13.25 -28.77 3.83
N LEU A 121 -13.29 -27.49 3.44
CA LEU A 121 -12.27 -26.88 2.59
C LEU A 121 -10.91 -26.84 3.29
N ALA A 122 -10.87 -26.48 4.58
CA ALA A 122 -9.65 -26.47 5.37
C ALA A 122 -9.03 -27.87 5.47
N GLN A 123 -9.86 -28.89 5.70
CA GLN A 123 -9.44 -30.28 5.73
C GLN A 123 -8.85 -30.73 4.39
N ARG A 124 -9.45 -30.32 3.26
CA ARG A 124 -8.94 -30.63 1.92
C ARG A 124 -7.63 -29.91 1.59
N MET A 125 -7.51 -28.62 1.94
CA MET A 125 -6.35 -27.80 1.59
C MET A 125 -5.15 -28.02 2.51
N PHE A 126 -5.40 -28.21 3.80
CA PHE A 126 -4.36 -28.19 4.85
C PHE A 126 -4.29 -29.49 5.64
N GLY A 127 -5.17 -30.46 5.40
CA GLY A 127 -5.19 -31.74 6.09
C GLY A 127 -5.73 -31.67 7.53
N ALA A 128 -6.29 -30.54 7.96
CA ALA A 128 -6.82 -30.34 9.30
C ALA A 128 -8.04 -29.41 9.32
N PRO A 129 -8.99 -29.62 10.25
CA PRO A 129 -10.16 -28.76 10.41
C PRO A 129 -9.77 -27.40 10.99
N LEU A 130 -10.61 -26.39 10.80
CA LEU A 130 -10.32 -24.99 11.17
C LEU A 130 -9.93 -24.84 12.66
N GLU A 131 -10.53 -25.63 13.55
CA GLU A 131 -10.23 -25.63 14.99
C GLU A 131 -8.77 -25.97 15.31
N ARG A 132 -8.12 -26.76 14.44
CA ARG A 132 -6.73 -27.20 14.62
C ARG A 132 -5.72 -26.36 13.84
N LEU A 133 -6.18 -25.42 13.00
CA LEU A 133 -5.31 -24.57 12.19
C LEU A 133 -4.75 -23.37 12.95
N ASP A 134 -5.20 -23.16 14.18
CA ASP A 134 -4.86 -22.00 15.01
C ASP A 134 -3.74 -22.27 16.03
N VAL A 135 -3.13 -23.45 15.94
CA VAL A 135 -2.04 -23.92 16.82
C VAL A 135 -0.67 -23.59 16.24
#